data_AF-E9Q6T2-F1
#
_entry.id   AF-E9Q6T2-F1
#
_cell.length_a   1.000
_cell.length_b   1.000
_cell.length_c   1.000
_cell.angle_alpha   90.00
_cell.angle_beta   90.00
_cell.angle_gamma   90.00
#
_symmetry.space_group_name_H-M   'P 1'
#
loop_
_entity.id
_entity.type
_entity.pdbx_description
1 polymer ?
#
loop_
_entity_poly.entity_id
_entity_poly.type
_entity_poly.pdbx_seq_one_letter_code
_entity_poly.pdbx_strand_id
1 'polypeptide(L)'
;MKAGSINVWNICPLFKGLGYASMVIVFYCNTYYIMVLAWGFYYLVKSFTTTLPWATCGHTWNTPDCVEIFRHEDCANASLANLTCDQLADRRSPVIEFWENKVLRLS
;
A
#
# COMPACT_ATOMS: atom_id res chain seq x y z
N MET A 1 31.96 23.38 -17.87
CA MET A 1 31.87 22.01 -18.42
C MET A 1 30.77 21.27 -17.67
N LYS A 2 29.81 20.63 -18.35
CA LYS A 2 28.76 19.82 -17.69
C LYS A 2 29.21 18.36 -17.74
N ALA A 3 29.49 17.76 -16.59
CA ALA A 3 29.87 16.36 -16.46
C ALA A 3 28.81 15.61 -15.64
N GLY A 4 28.53 14.36 -16.02
CA GLY A 4 27.62 13.48 -15.26
C GLY A 4 28.20 13.02 -13.92
N SER A 5 27.38 12.44 -13.05
CA SER A 5 27.69 12.10 -11.65
C SER A 5 28.97 11.26 -11.45
N ILE A 6 29.36 10.44 -12.43
CA ILE A 6 30.61 9.66 -12.37
C ILE A 6 31.79 10.48 -12.92
N ASN A 7 31.59 11.22 -14.01
CA ASN A 7 32.64 11.95 -14.71
C ASN A 7 33.07 13.24 -14.00
N VAL A 8 32.23 13.79 -13.12
CA VAL A 8 32.60 14.96 -12.29
C VAL A 8 33.79 14.66 -11.37
N TRP A 9 33.92 13.41 -10.91
CA TRP A 9 35.01 12.98 -10.03
C TRP A 9 36.35 12.77 -10.74
N ASN A 10 36.44 12.99 -12.06
CA ASN A 10 37.75 13.07 -12.73
C ASN A 10 38.59 14.25 -12.22
N ILE A 11 37.98 15.20 -11.47
CA ILE A 11 38.70 16.25 -10.74
C ILE A 11 39.50 15.72 -9.53
N CYS A 12 39.01 14.65 -8.89
CA CYS A 12 39.68 13.95 -7.79
C CYS A 12 39.31 12.47 -7.86
N PRO A 13 40.13 11.63 -8.54
CA PRO A 13 39.81 10.24 -8.83
C PRO A 13 39.55 9.37 -7.58
N LEU A 14 40.11 9.75 -6.43
CA LEU A 14 39.86 9.08 -5.14
C LEU A 14 38.37 9.02 -4.79
N PHE A 15 37.60 10.05 -5.18
CA PHE A 15 36.17 10.17 -4.88
C PHE A 15 35.25 9.61 -5.97
N LYS A 16 35.80 8.97 -7.01
CA LYS A 16 35.00 8.40 -8.11
C LYS A 16 33.97 7.36 -7.64
N GLY A 17 34.24 6.71 -6.50
CA GLY A 17 33.28 5.82 -5.83
C GLY A 17 31.95 6.47 -5.43
N LEU A 18 31.93 7.78 -5.13
CA LEU A 18 30.71 8.50 -4.77
C LEU A 18 29.72 8.58 -5.95
N GLY A 19 30.22 8.70 -7.18
CA GLY A 19 29.38 8.67 -8.37
C GLY A 19 28.68 7.33 -8.56
N TYR A 20 29.40 6.22 -8.34
CA TYR A 20 28.81 4.88 -8.40
C TYR A 20 27.84 4.62 -7.24
N ALA A 21 28.20 5.00 -6.02
CA ALA A 21 27.32 4.88 -4.86
C ALA A 21 25.99 5.64 -5.06
N SER A 22 26.06 6.86 -5.58
CA SER A 22 24.88 7.64 -5.94
C SER A 22 24.00 6.91 -6.97
N MET A 23 24.60 6.31 -7.99
CA MET A 23 23.85 5.58 -9.02
C MET A 23 23.14 4.34 -8.45
N VAL A 24 23.78 3.61 -7.53
CA VAL A 24 23.17 2.48 -6.84
C VAL A 24 22.01 2.93 -5.95
N ILE A 25 22.17 4.02 -5.19
CA ILE A 25 21.09 4.58 -4.37
C ILE A 25 19.89 4.97 -5.24
N VAL A 26 20.14 5.70 -6.34
CA VAL A 26 19.10 6.12 -7.28
C VAL A 26 18.38 4.92 -7.88
N PHE A 27 19.09 3.84 -8.20
CA PHE A 27 18.49 2.61 -8.70
C PHE A 27 17.51 1.99 -7.69
N TYR A 28 17.91 1.87 -6.42
CA TYR A 28 17.04 1.35 -5.36
C TYR A 28 15.83 2.28 -5.13
N CYS A 29 16.04 3.59 -5.07
CA CYS A 29 14.96 4.56 -4.91
C CYS A 29 13.94 4.48 -6.06
N ASN A 30 14.41 4.39 -7.32
CA ASN A 30 13.52 4.27 -8.47
C ASN A 30 12.73 2.95 -8.44
N THR A 31 13.38 1.84 -8.09
CA THR A 31 12.71 0.53 -8.02
C THR A 31 11.60 0.55 -6.97
N TYR A 32 11.88 1.06 -5.77
CA TYR A 32 10.86 1.25 -4.73
C TYR A 32 9.72 2.17 -5.18
N TYR A 33 10.06 3.29 -5.82
CA TYR A 33 9.06 4.26 -6.27
C TYR A 33 8.14 3.69 -7.35
N ILE A 34 8.68 2.93 -8.31
CA ILE A 34 7.90 2.26 -9.35
C ILE A 34 6.89 1.27 -8.74
N MET A 35 7.26 0.55 -7.66
CA MET A 35 6.33 -0.35 -6.97
C MET A 35 5.14 0.41 -6.35
N VAL A 36 5.39 1.56 -5.72
CA VAL A 36 4.31 2.40 -5.15
C VAL A 36 3.40 2.94 -6.26
N LEU A 37 3.96 3.37 -7.38
CA LEU A 37 3.18 3.81 -8.55
C LEU A 37 2.36 2.66 -9.15
N ALA A 38 2.90 1.45 -9.21
CA ALA A 38 2.18 0.28 -9.71
C ALA A 38 0.96 -0.04 -8.85
N TRP A 39 1.07 0.05 -7.51
CA TRP A 39 -0.08 -0.06 -6.61
C TRP A 39 -1.09 1.06 -6.88
N GLY A 40 -0.66 2.32 -6.97
CA GLY A 40 -1.55 3.45 -7.28
C GLY A 40 -2.29 3.27 -8.61
N PHE A 41 -1.60 2.84 -9.66
CA PHE A 41 -2.19 2.57 -10.97
C PHE A 41 -3.18 1.40 -10.91
N TYR A 42 -2.87 0.33 -10.17
CA TYR A 42 -3.80 -0.78 -9.96
C TYR A 42 -5.10 -0.31 -9.29
N TYR A 43 -5.02 0.48 -8.22
CA TYR A 43 -6.20 1.06 -7.57
C TYR A 43 -6.96 2.01 -8.50
N LEU A 44 -6.27 2.81 -9.30
CA LEU A 44 -6.90 3.69 -10.29
C LEU A 44 -7.75 2.90 -11.28
N VAL A 45 -7.19 1.86 -11.91
CA VAL A 45 -7.93 1.02 -12.86
C VAL A 45 -9.12 0.33 -12.19
N LYS A 46 -8.94 -0.16 -10.96
CA LYS A 46 -10.00 -0.80 -10.17
C LYS A 46 -11.06 0.17 -9.65
N SER A 47 -10.84 1.48 -9.73
CA SER A 47 -11.82 2.51 -9.33
C SER A 47 -12.87 2.78 -10.40
N PHE A 48 -12.68 2.30 -11.63
CA PHE A 48 -13.68 2.42 -12.71
C PHE A 48 -14.80 1.37 -12.64
N THR A 49 -14.98 0.69 -11.50
CA THR A 49 -16.09 -0.23 -11.26
C THR A 49 -17.22 0.47 -10.51
N THR A 50 -18.47 -0.01 -10.70
CA THR A 50 -19.66 0.56 -10.05
C THR A 50 -19.61 0.41 -8.54
N THR A 51 -19.20 -0.76 -8.05
CA THR A 51 -18.89 -1.02 -6.65
C THR A 51 -17.39 -1.22 -6.52
N LEU A 52 -16.78 -0.52 -5.55
CA LEU A 52 -15.34 -0.61 -5.32
C LEU A 52 -15.03 -1.97 -4.63
N PRO A 53 -14.02 -2.70 -5.08
CA PRO A 53 -13.74 -4.05 -4.57
C PRO A 53 -13.20 -4.08 -3.13
N TRP A 54 -12.89 -2.92 -2.55
CA TRP A 54 -12.49 -2.74 -1.15
C TRP A 54 -13.57 -2.04 -0.30
N ALA A 55 -14.76 -1.81 -0.86
CA ALA A 55 -15.87 -1.19 -0.13
C ALA A 55 -16.68 -2.21 0.67
N THR A 56 -16.74 -3.47 0.25
CA THR A 56 -17.60 -4.51 0.83
C THR A 56 -16.83 -5.75 1.27
N CYS A 57 -17.37 -6.43 2.26
CA CYS A 57 -16.99 -7.78 2.67
C CYS A 57 -17.63 -8.83 1.74
N GLY A 58 -17.23 -10.12 1.87
CA GLY A 58 -17.78 -11.20 1.04
C GLY A 58 -17.02 -11.56 -0.25
N HIS A 59 -15.79 -11.07 -0.42
CA HIS A 59 -14.89 -11.50 -1.49
C HIS A 59 -14.02 -12.69 -1.08
N THR A 60 -13.40 -13.38 -2.05
CA THR A 60 -12.57 -14.58 -1.80
C THR A 60 -11.30 -14.31 -1.00
N TRP A 61 -10.90 -13.05 -0.85
CA TRP A 61 -9.73 -12.63 -0.06
C TRP A 61 -10.11 -12.14 1.34
N ASN A 62 -11.41 -12.07 1.65
CA ASN A 62 -11.87 -11.59 2.94
C ASN A 62 -11.94 -12.73 3.94
N THR A 63 -11.60 -12.43 5.20
CA THR A 63 -11.71 -13.36 6.32
C THR A 63 -13.08 -13.23 7.00
N PRO A 64 -13.44 -14.16 7.92
CA PRO A 64 -14.64 -14.04 8.74
C PRO A 64 -14.64 -12.80 9.67
N ASP A 65 -13.50 -12.12 9.80
CA ASP A 65 -13.33 -10.93 10.64
C ASP A 65 -13.53 -9.61 9.88
N CYS A 66 -13.87 -9.67 8.59
CA CYS A 66 -14.20 -8.50 7.79
C CYS A 66 -15.54 -7.88 8.25
N VAL A 67 -15.53 -6.57 8.53
CA VAL A 67 -16.74 -5.79 8.84
C VAL A 67 -16.80 -4.50 8.03
N GLU A 68 -18.02 -4.15 7.58
CA GLU A 68 -18.32 -2.91 6.85
C GLU A 68 -18.81 -1.78 7.78
N ILE A 69 -18.78 -1.98 9.10
CA ILE A 69 -19.24 -0.99 10.07
C ILE A 69 -18.08 -0.02 10.38
N PHE A 70 -18.14 1.17 9.79
CA PHE A 70 -17.05 2.15 9.85
C PHE A 70 -17.22 3.23 10.94
N ARG A 71 -18.41 3.37 11.54
CA ARG A 71 -18.69 4.41 12.54
C ARG A 71 -19.07 3.78 13.88
N HIS A 72 -18.45 4.30 14.94
CA HIS A 72 -18.74 3.91 16.32
C HIS A 72 -20.21 4.17 16.72
N GLU A 73 -20.87 5.15 16.10
CA GLU A 73 -22.29 5.45 16.30
C GLU A 73 -23.21 4.31 15.80
N ASP A 74 -22.81 3.62 14.73
CA ASP A 74 -23.56 2.48 14.18
C ASP A 74 -23.41 1.24 15.08
N CYS A 75 -22.38 1.19 15.92
CA CYS A 75 -22.18 0.13 16.89
C CYS A 75 -23.19 0.17 18.05
N ALA A 76 -23.66 1.35 18.45
CA ALA A 76 -24.66 1.50 19.52
C ALA A 76 -26.03 0.90 19.14
N ASN A 77 -26.33 0.84 17.84
CA ASN A 77 -27.53 0.20 17.28
C ASN A 77 -27.23 -1.21 16.70
N ALA A 78 -26.00 -1.71 16.81
CA ALA A 78 -25.56 -3.00 16.26
C ALA A 78 -26.01 -4.23 17.09
N SER A 79 -27.16 -4.14 17.76
CA SER A 79 -27.87 -5.32 18.26
C SER A 79 -28.23 -6.31 17.13
N LEU A 80 -28.16 -5.87 15.86
CA LEU A 80 -28.30 -6.68 14.65
C LEU A 80 -27.23 -7.78 14.47
N ALA A 81 -26.06 -7.68 15.12
CA ALA A 81 -25.00 -8.68 15.01
C ALA A 81 -24.68 -9.41 16.33
N ASN A 82 -25.41 -9.13 17.42
CA ASN A 82 -25.19 -9.72 18.74
C ASN A 82 -23.75 -9.60 19.26
N LEU A 83 -23.03 -8.54 18.86
CA LEU A 83 -21.63 -8.27 19.19
C LEU A 83 -21.52 -6.93 19.94
N THR A 84 -20.63 -6.86 20.92
CA THR A 84 -20.32 -5.60 21.62
C THR A 84 -19.34 -4.75 20.82
N CYS A 85 -19.27 -3.45 21.10
CA CYS A 85 -18.34 -2.55 20.41
C CYS A 85 -16.87 -2.88 20.65
N ASP A 86 -16.53 -3.46 21.80
CA ASP A 86 -15.18 -3.96 22.07
C ASP A 86 -14.83 -5.13 21.14
N GLN A 87 -15.79 -6.03 20.85
CA GLN A 87 -15.59 -7.13 19.91
C GLN A 87 -15.52 -6.68 18.45
N LEU A 88 -16.08 -5.51 18.15
CA LEU A 88 -16.02 -4.90 16.82
C LEU A 88 -14.68 -4.16 16.59
N ALA A 89 -14.03 -3.70 17.66
CA ALA A 89 -12.73 -3.03 17.59
C ALA A 89 -11.60 -3.96 17.13
N ASP A 90 -11.72 -5.26 17.41
CA ASP A 90 -10.76 -6.29 16.98
C ASP A 90 -10.98 -6.76 15.52
N ARG A 91 -12.06 -6.33 14.87
CA ARG A 91 -12.40 -6.71 13.49
C ARG A 91 -11.63 -5.88 12.46
N ARG A 92 -11.52 -6.39 11.23
CA ARG A 92 -10.79 -5.73 10.14
C ARG A 92 -11.73 -5.13 9.10
N SER A 93 -11.29 -4.03 8.48
CA SER A 93 -12.03 -3.39 7.40
C SER A 93 -11.77 -4.06 6.04
N PRO A 94 -12.72 -4.02 5.10
CA PRO A 94 -12.54 -4.56 3.75
C PRO A 94 -11.38 -3.88 2.99
N VAL A 95 -11.01 -2.65 3.37
CA VAL A 95 -9.87 -1.92 2.81
C VAL A 95 -8.54 -2.55 3.21
N ILE A 96 -8.38 -2.87 4.50
CA ILE A 96 -7.17 -3.49 5.03
C ILE A 96 -7.02 -4.90 4.45
N GLU A 97 -8.09 -5.68 4.45
CA GLU A 97 -8.03 -7.04 3.90
C GLU A 97 -7.80 -7.07 2.39
N PHE A 98 -8.38 -6.14 1.64
CA PHE A 98 -8.06 -6.00 0.22
C PHE A 98 -6.57 -5.67 0.01
N TRP A 99 -6.01 -4.76 0.81
CA TRP A 99 -4.60 -4.41 0.70
C TRP A 99 -3.69 -5.60 1.06
N GLU A 100 -3.90 -6.23 2.22
CA GLU A 100 -3.00 -7.25 2.74
C GLU A 100 -3.18 -8.62 2.06
N ASN A 101 -4.41 -9.09 1.89
CA ASN A 101 -4.68 -10.44 1.41
C ASN A 101 -4.75 -10.51 -0.12
N LYS A 102 -5.22 -9.44 -0.78
CA LYS A 102 -5.37 -9.42 -2.25
C LYS A 102 -4.21 -8.76 -2.98
N VAL A 103 -3.81 -7.56 -2.57
CA VAL A 103 -2.78 -6.78 -3.27
C VAL A 103 -1.37 -7.24 -2.88
N LEU A 104 -1.07 -7.28 -1.58
CA LEU A 104 0.25 -7.65 -1.07
C LEU A 104 0.44 -9.15 -0.89
N ARG A 105 -0.65 -9.92 -0.70
CA ARG A 105 -0.64 -11.36 -0.45
C ARG A 105 0.25 -11.74 0.74
N LEU A 106 0.00 -11.09 1.88
CA LEU A 106 0.75 -11.32 3.13
C LEU A 106 0.15 -12.43 4.01
N SER A 107 -1.04 -12.94 3.67
CA SER A 107 -1.80 -13.97 4.39
C SER A 107 -1.80 -15.29 3.63
#